data_AF-A0A521YTZ4-F1
#
_entry.id   AF-A0A521YTZ4-F1
#
_cell.length_a   1.000
_cell.length_b   1.000
_cell.length_c   1.000
_cell.angle_alpha   90.00
_cell.angle_beta   90.00
_cell.angle_gamma   90.00
#
_symmetry.space_group_name_H-M   'P 1'
#
loop_
_entity.id
_entity.type
_entity.pdbx_description
1 polymer ?
#
loop_
_entity_poly.entity_id
_entity_poly.type
_entity_poly.pdbx_seq_one_letter_code
_entity_poly.pdbx_strand_id
1 'polypeptide(L)'
;MKTPYLLVSDHLSDDTVEALKELYAEARRRNDPIIGIAFAAMYRGRRYIVNTAGECRRNPDWTRAMIAALDDRLSEQVASRSP
;
A
#
# COMPACT_ATOMS: atom_id res chain seq x y z
N MET A 1 13.29 29.51 17.49
CA MET A 1 14.05 28.28 17.20
C MET A 1 13.21 27.40 16.29
N LYS A 2 13.79 26.82 15.24
CA LYS A 2 13.09 25.82 14.42
C LYS A 2 13.00 24.51 15.21
N THR A 3 11.81 23.91 15.22
CA THR A 3 11.57 22.62 15.88
C THR A 3 12.56 21.57 15.36
N PRO A 4 13.26 20.83 16.23
CA PRO A 4 14.18 19.80 15.80
C PRO A 4 13.44 18.67 15.06
N TYR A 5 14.13 18.01 14.13
CA TYR A 5 13.62 16.82 13.48
C TYR A 5 13.43 15.71 14.53
N LEU A 6 12.18 15.30 14.74
CA LEU A 6 11.81 14.20 15.62
C LEU A 6 11.65 12.93 14.79
N LEU A 7 12.49 11.93 15.07
CA LEU A 7 12.29 10.57 14.56
C LEU A 7 11.11 9.98 15.32
N VAL A 8 9.94 9.98 14.69
CA VAL A 8 8.71 9.40 15.26
C VAL A 8 8.64 7.93 14.84
N SER A 9 8.31 7.03 15.76
CA SER A 9 8.09 5.62 15.43
C SER A 9 6.93 5.50 14.44
N ASP A 10 7.20 4.85 13.31
CA ASP A 10 6.21 4.54 12.28
C ASP A 10 5.33 3.40 12.79
N HIS A 11 4.40 3.70 13.70
CA HIS A 11 3.44 2.72 14.18
C HIS A 11 2.43 2.45 13.06
N LEU A 12 2.72 1.42 12.26
CA LEU A 12 1.72 0.78 11.42
C LEU A 12 0.57 0.30 12.32
N SER A 13 -0.67 0.46 11.86
CA SER A 13 -1.82 -0.07 12.60
C SER A 13 -1.77 -1.59 12.65
N ASP A 14 -2.36 -2.19 13.69
CA ASP A 14 -2.46 -3.64 13.82
C ASP A 14 -3.15 -4.26 12.60
N ASP A 15 -4.20 -3.62 12.05
CA ASP A 15 -4.86 -4.05 10.81
C ASP A 15 -3.90 -4.10 9.61
N THR A 16 -2.97 -3.15 9.52
CA THR A 16 -1.96 -3.12 8.44
C THR A 16 -0.97 -4.27 8.61
N VAL A 17 -0.59 -4.58 9.86
CA VAL A 17 0.27 -5.71 10.18
C VAL A 17 -0.43 -7.03 9.84
N GLU A 18 -1.71 -7.19 10.17
CA GLU A 18 -2.49 -8.38 9.82
C GLU A 18 -2.63 -8.55 8.31
N ALA A 19 -2.93 -7.48 7.57
CA ALA A 19 -2.97 -7.54 6.11
C ALA A 19 -1.63 -8.02 5.50
N LEU A 20 -0.50 -7.54 6.03
CA LEU A 20 0.83 -7.99 5.59
C LEU A 20 1.10 -9.46 5.95
N LYS A 21 0.62 -9.93 7.10
CA LYS A 21 0.73 -11.35 7.51
C LYS A 21 -0.11 -12.25 6.59
N GLU A 22 -1.33 -11.86 6.25
CA GLU A 22 -2.18 -12.60 5.32
C GLU A 22 -1.53 -12.70 3.94
N LEU A 23 -0.99 -11.58 3.45
CA LEU A 23 -0.26 -11.51 2.18
C LEU A 23 0.92 -12.50 2.17
N TYR A 24 1.69 -12.53 3.26
CA TYR A 24 2.79 -13.47 3.43
C TYR A 24 2.33 -14.94 3.52
N ALA A 25 1.26 -15.21 4.27
CA ALA A 25 0.70 -16.55 4.38
C ALA A 25 0.17 -17.07 3.03
N GLU A 26 -0.42 -16.21 2.21
CA GLU A 26 -0.86 -16.54 0.87
C GLU A 26 0.30 -16.86 -0.09
N ALA A 27 1.36 -16.05 -0.09
CA ALA A 27 2.58 -16.31 -0.85
C ALA A 27 3.15 -17.70 -0.54
N ARG A 28 3.20 -18.04 0.75
CA ARG A 28 3.65 -19.37 1.20
C ARG A 28 2.73 -20.50 0.74
N ARG A 29 1.40 -20.30 0.80
CA ARG A 29 0.42 -21.31 0.36
C ARG A 29 0.51 -21.59 -1.13
N ARG A 30 0.69 -20.55 -1.96
CA ARG A 30 0.76 -20.68 -3.42
C ARG A 30 2.09 -21.23 -3.93
N ASN A 31 3.10 -21.34 -3.05
CA ASN A 31 4.49 -21.59 -3.43
C ASN A 31 4.98 -20.63 -4.54
N ASP A 32 4.41 -19.42 -4.55
CA ASP A 32 4.67 -18.36 -5.53
C ASP A 32 5.09 -17.11 -4.74
N PRO A 33 6.37 -16.73 -4.78
CA PRO A 33 6.89 -15.67 -3.94
C PRO A 33 6.36 -14.30 -4.39
N ILE A 34 5.92 -13.50 -3.43
CA ILE A 34 5.66 -12.08 -3.69
C ILE A 34 6.99 -11.38 -3.92
N ILE A 35 7.22 -10.93 -5.14
CA ILE A 35 8.48 -10.29 -5.57
C ILE A 35 8.42 -8.76 -5.54
N GLY A 36 7.24 -8.16 -5.37
CA GLY A 36 7.06 -6.71 -5.30
C GLY A 36 5.72 -6.30 -4.71
N ILE A 37 5.68 -5.10 -4.13
CA ILE A 37 4.46 -4.49 -3.57
C ILE A 37 4.46 -2.99 -3.84
N ALA A 38 3.30 -2.45 -4.18
CA ALA A 38 3.01 -1.02 -4.20
C ALA A 38 1.76 -0.78 -3.37
N PHE A 39 1.79 0.22 -2.49
CA PHE A 39 0.70 0.44 -1.55
C PHE A 39 0.54 1.92 -1.20
N ALA A 40 -0.69 2.27 -0.78
CA ALA A 40 -1.01 3.48 -0.06
C ALA A 40 -1.52 3.10 1.33
N ALA A 41 -1.03 3.76 2.38
CA ALA A 41 -1.51 3.56 3.74
C ALA A 41 -1.99 4.89 4.32
N MET A 42 -3.16 4.89 4.95
CA MET A 42 -3.75 6.06 5.59
C MET A 42 -3.61 5.98 7.11
N TYR A 43 -3.09 7.03 7.71
CA TYR A 43 -2.98 7.22 9.15
C TYR A 43 -4.04 8.20 9.66
N ARG A 44 -4.23 8.23 10.98
CA ARG A 44 -5.09 9.23 11.65
C ARG A 44 -4.69 10.66 11.28
N GLY A 45 -5.70 11.53 11.18
CA GLY A 45 -5.52 12.95 10.86
C GLY A 45 -5.33 13.22 9.37
N ARG A 46 -5.90 12.38 8.48
CA ARG A 46 -5.81 12.51 7.01
C ARG A 46 -4.38 12.48 6.46
N ARG A 47 -3.45 11.88 7.20
CA ARG A 47 -2.08 11.64 6.74
C ARG A 47 -2.05 10.34 5.95
N TYR A 48 -1.26 10.27 4.90
CA TYR A 48 -1.08 9.04 4.15
C TYR A 48 0.36 8.94 3.65
N ILE A 49 0.78 7.72 3.34
CA ILE A 49 2.03 7.44 2.64
C ILE A 49 1.72 6.61 1.39
N VAL A 50 2.60 6.71 0.41
CA VAL A 50 2.66 5.79 -0.73
C VAL A 50 4.08 5.25 -0.82
N ASN A 51 4.23 3.96 -1.09
CA ASN A 51 5.54 3.36 -1.20
C ASN A 51 5.51 2.15 -2.13
N THR A 52 6.69 1.78 -2.62
CA THR A 52 6.92 0.61 -3.46
C THR A 52 8.12 -0.17 -2.92
N ALA A 53 8.11 -1.49 -3.04
CA ALA A 53 9.24 -2.35 -2.69
C ALA A 53 9.39 -3.50 -3.69
N GLY A 54 10.59 -4.10 -3.73
CA GLY A 54 10.90 -5.22 -4.63
C GLY A 54 10.83 -4.84 -6.11
N GLU A 55 10.23 -5.70 -6.92
CA GLU A 55 10.03 -5.45 -8.36
C GLU A 55 9.18 -4.22 -8.63
N CYS A 56 8.23 -3.88 -7.75
CA CYS A 56 7.43 -2.68 -7.91
C CYS A 56 8.26 -1.38 -7.77
N ARG A 57 9.40 -1.45 -7.06
CA ARG A 57 10.36 -0.34 -7.02
C ARG A 57 11.28 -0.33 -8.24
N ARG A 58 11.64 -1.52 -8.75
CA ARG A 58 12.57 -1.67 -9.89
C ARG A 58 11.93 -1.38 -11.24
N ASN A 59 10.62 -1.64 -11.37
CA ASN A 59 9.87 -1.46 -12.61
C ASN A 59 8.71 -0.45 -12.39
N PRO A 60 9.01 0.86 -12.36
CA PRO A 60 8.03 1.89 -12.02
C PRO A 60 6.89 2.00 -13.05
N ASP A 61 7.15 1.79 -14.34
CA ASP A 61 6.11 1.85 -15.38
C ASP A 61 5.07 0.75 -15.21
N TRP A 62 5.54 -0.48 -14.99
CA TRP A 62 4.66 -1.62 -14.70
C TRP A 62 3.85 -1.38 -13.43
N THR A 63 4.50 -0.86 -12.39
CA THR A 63 3.85 -0.54 -11.12
C THR A 63 2.79 0.53 -11.27
N ARG A 64 3.05 1.57 -12.07
CA ARG A 64 2.09 2.62 -12.37
C ARG A 64 0.86 2.05 -13.08
N ALA A 65 1.04 1.13 -14.02
CA ALA A 65 -0.08 0.45 -14.68
C ALA A 65 -0.91 -0.39 -13.69
N MET A 66 -0.26 -1.11 -12.77
CA MET A 66 -0.97 -1.85 -11.71
C MET A 66 -1.80 -0.92 -10.82
N ILE A 67 -1.26 0.26 -10.45
CA ILE A 67 -1.98 1.25 -9.64
C ILE A 67 -3.12 1.90 -10.43
N ALA A 68 -2.95 2.16 -11.72
CA ALA A 68 -4.05 2.67 -12.56
C ALA A 68 -5.23 1.69 -12.60
N ALA A 69 -4.96 0.38 -12.77
CA ALA A 69 -6.01 -0.63 -12.71
C ALA A 69 -6.73 -0.68 -11.35
N LEU A 70 -6.02 -0.43 -10.25
CA LEU A 70 -6.62 -0.29 -8.92
C LEU A 70 -7.50 0.97 -8.83
N ASP A 71 -7.02 2.10 -9.35
CA ASP A 71 -7.75 3.37 -9.36
C ASP A 71 -9.05 3.28 -10.16
N ASP A 72 -9.03 2.65 -11.34
CA ASP A 72 -10.22 2.38 -12.15
C ASP A 72 -11.25 1.58 -11.36
N ARG A 73 -10.82 0.50 -10.71
CA ARG A 73 -11.69 -0.35 -9.88
C ARG A 73 -12.27 0.39 -8.68
N LEU A 74 -11.51 1.31 -8.07
CA LEU A 74 -12.02 2.15 -6.98
C LEU A 74 -13.02 3.18 -7.51
N SER A 75 -12.76 3.76 -8.68
CA SER A 75 -13.65 4.70 -9.35
C SER A 75 -15.02 4.07 -9.64
N GLU A 76 -15.06 2.81 -10.10
CA GLU A 76 -16.30 2.04 -10.26
C GLU A 76 -17.08 1.89 -8.94
N GLN A 77 -16.38 1.64 -7.83
CA GLN A 77 -17.01 1.54 -6.51
C GLN A 77 -17.56 2.88 -6.02
N VAL A 78 -16.88 3.99 -6.33
CA VAL A 78 -17.35 5.33 -5.99
C VAL A 78 -18.58 5.69 -6.84
N ALA A 79 -18.55 5.40 -8.14
CA ALA A 79 -19.67 5.66 -9.04
C ALA A 79 -20.92 4.85 -8.64
N SER A 80 -20.77 3.58 -8.30
CA SER A 80 -21.89 2.72 -7.85
C SER A 80 -22.47 3.08 -6.49
N ARG A 81 -21.79 3.92 -5.69
CA ARG A 81 -22.28 4.45 -4.42
C ARG A 81 -22.97 5.81 -4.55
N SER A 82 -22.89 6.44 -5.71
CA SER A 82 -23.58 7.69 -6.00
C SER A 82 -24.97 7.36 -6.55
N PRO A 83 -26.08 7.83 -5.94
CA PRO A 83 -27.43 7.57 -6.43
C PRO A 83 -27.72 8.20 -7.80
#